data_AF-A0A0Q4J5C2-F1
#
_entry.id   AF-A0A0Q4J5C2-F1
#
_cell.length_a   1.000
_cell.length_b   1.000
_cell.length_c   1.000
_cell.angle_alpha   90.00
_cell.angle_beta   90.00
_cell.angle_gamma   90.00
#
_symmetry.space_group_name_H-M   'P 1'
#
loop_
_entity.id
_entity.type
_entity.pdbx_description
1 polymer ?
#
loop_
_entity_poly.entity_id
_entity_poly.type
_entity_poly.pdbx_seq_one_letter_code
_entity_poly.pdbx_strand_id
1 'polypeptide(L)'
;MLEGRMAITARQWKIGIAAIGAISAATIGGFLIGVIPRYLTPTWGGVLATTVLIGVFLASLPRWHRLDHMQRDSRLVSWYWGGGFGGGLGLVLALMFAGFRSPLFAGAALIWLLQFTGYALARLRWWLAHRSEAG
;
A
#
# COMPACT_ATOMS: atom_id res chain seq x y z
N MET A 1 18.36 -22.40 24.58
CA MET A 1 16.94 -21.98 24.81
C MET A 1 16.74 -20.46 24.89
N LEU A 2 17.74 -19.65 25.24
CA LEU A 2 17.62 -18.18 25.35
C LEU A 2 17.66 -17.44 24.00
N GLU A 3 18.46 -17.88 23.03
CA GLU A 3 18.54 -17.27 21.68
C GLU A 3 17.21 -17.30 20.92
N GLY A 4 16.45 -18.39 21.04
CA GLY A 4 15.13 -18.51 20.39
C GLY A 4 14.10 -17.51 20.90
N ARG A 5 14.15 -17.12 22.18
CA ARG A 5 13.24 -16.10 22.74
C ARG A 5 13.60 -14.69 22.27
N MET A 6 14.89 -14.38 22.11
CA MET A 6 15.35 -13.08 21.61
C MET A 6 15.05 -12.86 20.12
N ALA A 7 15.06 -13.92 19.31
CA ALA A 7 14.69 -13.83 17.89
C ALA A 7 13.18 -13.55 17.69
N ILE A 8 12.32 -14.12 18.55
CA ILE A 8 10.86 -13.93 18.49
C ILE A 8 10.49 -12.48 18.83
N THR A 9 11.12 -11.86 19.85
CA THR A 9 10.86 -10.47 20.23
C THR A 9 11.30 -9.48 19.16
N ALA A 10 12.46 -9.71 18.51
CA ALA A 10 12.93 -8.86 17.41
C ALA A 10 11.99 -8.90 16.18
N ARG A 11 11.39 -10.07 15.90
CA ARG A 11 10.41 -10.23 14.82
C ARG A 11 9.08 -9.56 15.14
N GLN A 12 8.57 -9.74 16.36
CA GLN A 12 7.34 -9.09 16.83
C GLN A 12 7.48 -7.56 16.86
N TRP A 13 8.65 -7.05 17.24
CA TRP A 13 8.98 -5.62 17.19
C TRP A 13 8.91 -5.05 15.77
N LYS A 14 9.50 -5.75 14.78
CA LYS A 14 9.42 -5.34 13.37
C LYS A 14 7.99 -5.31 12.83
N ILE A 15 7.16 -6.28 13.22
CA ILE A 15 5.73 -6.31 12.86
C ILE A 15 4.98 -5.17 13.53
N GLY A 16 5.26 -4.90 14.81
CA GLY A 16 4.68 -3.79 15.56
C GLY A 16 4.99 -2.44 14.93
N ILE A 17 6.25 -2.19 14.58
CA ILE A 17 6.66 -0.96 13.87
C ILE A 17 5.94 -0.83 12.52
N ALA A 18 5.85 -1.91 11.75
CA ALA A 18 5.17 -1.89 10.46
C ALA A 18 3.67 -1.59 10.60
N ALA A 19 3.00 -2.16 11.61
CA ALA A 19 1.60 -1.90 11.91
C ALA A 19 1.36 -0.45 12.34
N ILE A 20 2.20 0.07 13.25
CA ILE A 20 2.13 1.48 13.68
C ILE A 20 2.34 2.40 12.48
N GLY A 21 3.36 2.14 11.65
CA GLY A 21 3.62 2.92 10.45
C GLY A 21 2.43 2.93 9.47
N ALA A 22 1.77 1.78 9.27
CA ALA A 22 0.60 1.68 8.42
C ALA A 22 -0.60 2.48 8.97
N ILE A 23 -0.85 2.38 10.28
CA ILE A 23 -1.93 3.13 10.93
C ILE A 23 -1.64 4.63 10.86
N SER A 24 -0.44 5.08 11.21
CA SER A 24 -0.04 6.49 11.14
C SER A 24 -0.16 7.03 9.72
N ALA A 25 0.28 6.28 8.70
CA ALA A 25 0.13 6.67 7.30
C ALA A 25 -1.35 6.79 6.89
N ALA A 26 -2.21 5.87 7.32
CA ALA A 26 -3.64 5.94 7.07
C ALA A 26 -4.30 7.15 7.75
N THR A 27 -3.92 7.45 9.01
CA THR A 27 -4.42 8.61 9.75
C THR A 27 -3.98 9.93 9.11
N ILE A 28 -2.70 10.06 8.76
CA ILE A 28 -2.17 11.24 8.06
C ILE A 28 -2.84 11.38 6.70
N GLY A 29 -2.96 10.29 5.93
CA GLY A 29 -3.63 10.29 4.64
C GLY A 29 -5.09 10.75 4.74
N GLY A 30 -5.85 10.20 5.70
CA GLY A 30 -7.24 10.60 5.94
C GLY A 30 -7.38 12.06 6.37
N PHE A 31 -6.49 12.54 7.23
CA PHE A 31 -6.45 13.95 7.65
C PHE A 31 -6.15 14.88 6.48
N LEU A 32 -5.13 14.55 5.68
CA LEU A 32 -4.77 15.31 4.49
C LEU A 32 -5.92 15.34 3.48
N ILE A 33 -6.58 14.21 3.21
CA ILE A 33 -7.75 14.16 2.32
C ILE A 33 -8.91 15.03 2.84
N GLY A 34 -9.12 15.09 4.16
CA GLY A 34 -10.17 15.93 4.76
C GLY A 34 -9.87 17.43 4.74
N VAL A 35 -8.59 17.81 4.76
CA VAL A 35 -8.14 19.20 4.94
C VAL A 35 -7.69 19.84 3.62
N ILE A 36 -6.94 19.13 2.80
CA ILE A 36 -6.37 19.63 1.52
C ILE A 36 -7.43 20.27 0.60
N PRO A 37 -8.63 19.68 0.39
CA PRO A 37 -9.62 20.25 -0.51
C PRO A 37 -10.15 21.62 -0.08
N ARG A 38 -9.91 22.06 1.17
CA ARG A 38 -10.32 23.38 1.67
C ARG A 38 -9.34 24.49 1.29
N TYR A 39 -8.09 24.15 0.96
CA TYR A 39 -7.01 25.11 0.76
C TYR A 39 -6.30 24.97 -0.59
N LEU A 40 -6.47 23.83 -1.26
CA LEU A 40 -5.84 23.53 -2.55
C LEU A 40 -6.92 23.32 -3.62
N THR A 41 -6.70 23.90 -4.80
CA THR A 41 -7.53 23.60 -5.96
C THR A 41 -7.37 22.11 -6.33
N PRO A 42 -8.40 21.47 -6.92
CA PRO A 42 -8.34 20.05 -7.30
C PRO A 42 -7.14 19.71 -8.19
N THR A 43 -6.71 20.65 -9.04
CA THR A 43 -5.52 20.52 -9.88
C THR A 43 -4.25 20.35 -9.06
N TRP A 44 -3.99 21.24 -8.12
CA TRP A 44 -2.79 21.16 -7.28
C TRP A 44 -2.84 19.98 -6.30
N GLY A 45 -4.04 19.64 -5.81
CA GLY A 45 -4.24 18.41 -5.03
C GLY A 45 -3.91 17.15 -5.82
N GLY A 46 -4.32 17.09 -7.10
CA GLY A 46 -3.99 16.01 -8.01
C GLY A 46 -2.48 15.91 -8.29
N VAL A 47 -1.83 17.03 -8.61
CA VAL A 47 -0.37 17.10 -8.81
C VAL A 47 0.38 16.59 -7.59
N LEU A 48 0.04 17.08 -6.40
CA LEU A 48 0.66 16.66 -5.15
C LEU A 48 0.44 15.16 -4.89
N ALA A 49 -0.78 14.67 -5.09
CA ALA A 49 -1.11 13.25 -4.92
C ALA A 49 -0.31 12.37 -5.88
N THR A 50 -0.19 12.75 -7.15
CA THR A 50 0.64 12.06 -8.15
C THR A 50 2.11 12.08 -7.77
N THR A 51 2.66 13.22 -7.35
CA THR A 51 4.06 13.32 -6.90
C THR A 51 4.33 12.43 -5.70
N VAL A 52 3.44 12.40 -4.71
CA VAL A 52 3.55 11.49 -3.56
C VAL A 52 3.49 10.03 -4.00
N LEU A 53 2.56 9.67 -4.89
CA LEU A 53 2.44 8.31 -5.44
C LEU A 53 3.72 7.86 -6.15
N ILE A 54 4.29 8.73 -7.00
CA ILE A 54 5.57 8.48 -7.66
C ILE A 54 6.70 8.36 -6.63
N GLY A 55 6.75 9.24 -5.64
CA GLY A 55 7.77 9.19 -4.58
C GLY A 55 7.72 7.89 -3.77
N VAL A 56 6.52 7.47 -3.35
CA VAL A 56 6.30 6.19 -2.65
C VAL A 56 6.69 5.01 -3.52
N PHE A 57 6.33 5.04 -4.80
CA PHE A 57 6.70 4.01 -5.77
C PHE A 57 8.22 3.90 -5.91
N LEU A 58 8.92 5.01 -6.17
CA LEU A 58 10.37 5.06 -6.30
C LEU A 58 11.08 4.62 -5.02
N ALA A 59 10.61 5.07 -3.85
CA ALA A 59 11.15 4.66 -2.56
C ALA A 59 10.94 3.17 -2.26
N SER A 60 9.93 2.55 -2.88
CA SER A 60 9.62 1.13 -2.71
C SER A 60 10.44 0.24 -3.65
N LEU A 61 11.01 0.78 -4.74
CA LEU A 61 11.81 0.02 -5.72
C LEU A 61 12.91 -0.84 -5.09
N PRO A 62 13.78 -0.34 -4.19
CA PRO A 62 14.88 -1.14 -3.65
C PRO A 62 14.39 -2.33 -2.83
N ARG A 63 13.24 -2.17 -2.16
CA ARG A 63 12.60 -3.24 -1.40
C ARG A 63 11.93 -4.26 -2.32
N TRP A 64 11.39 -3.81 -3.46
CA TRP A 64 10.76 -4.69 -4.44
C TRP A 64 11.77 -5.57 -5.18
N HIS A 65 12.96 -5.06 -5.49
CA HIS A 65 14.06 -5.90 -6.02
C HIS A 65 14.48 -7.03 -5.07
N ARG A 66 14.29 -6.86 -3.75
CA ARG A 66 14.56 -7.93 -2.76
C ARG A 66 13.42 -8.94 -2.63
N LEU A 67 12.24 -8.64 -3.18
CA LEU A 67 11.10 -9.57 -3.20
C LEU A 67 11.17 -10.58 -4.35
N ASP A 68 12.23 -10.56 -5.16
CA ASP A 68 12.41 -11.38 -6.37
C ASP A 68 12.16 -12.89 -6.16
N HIS A 69 12.52 -13.45 -4.99
CA HIS A 69 12.24 -14.86 -4.66
C HIS A 69 10.74 -15.13 -4.40
N MET A 70 10.11 -14.32 -3.55
CA MET A 70 8.65 -14.37 -3.31
C MET A 70 7.84 -14.12 -4.60
N GLN A 71 8.37 -13.27 -5.49
CA GLN A 71 7.75 -12.86 -6.74
C GLN A 71 7.80 -13.94 -7.82
N ARG A 72 8.89 -14.74 -7.89
CA ARG A 72 8.99 -15.89 -8.80
C ARG A 72 7.95 -16.97 -8.48
N ASP A 73 7.71 -17.24 -7.20
CA ASP A 73 6.75 -18.28 -6.80
C ASP A 73 5.29 -17.86 -7.01
N SER A 74 5.01 -16.56 -6.95
CA SER A 74 3.63 -16.07 -6.81
C SER A 74 3.10 -15.29 -8.03
N ARG A 75 3.93 -15.01 -9.06
CA ARG A 75 3.59 -14.13 -10.21
C ARG A 75 3.06 -12.74 -9.83
N LEU A 76 3.42 -12.24 -8.63
CA LEU A 76 2.86 -11.00 -8.04
C LEU A 76 3.47 -9.71 -8.60
N VAL A 77 4.44 -9.79 -9.52
CA VAL A 77 5.11 -8.63 -10.12
C VAL A 77 4.10 -7.71 -10.81
N SER A 78 3.19 -8.26 -11.63
CA SER A 78 2.20 -7.45 -12.35
C SER A 78 1.25 -6.67 -11.41
N TRP A 79 0.95 -7.24 -10.24
CA TRP A 79 0.07 -6.59 -9.26
C TRP A 79 0.74 -5.39 -8.58
N TYR A 80 2.03 -5.50 -8.22
CA TYR A 80 2.77 -4.39 -7.59
C TYR A 80 2.95 -3.19 -8.51
N TRP A 81 3.33 -3.46 -9.77
CA TRP A 81 3.64 -2.41 -10.74
C TRP A 81 2.40 -1.86 -11.44
N GLY A 82 1.48 -2.72 -11.87
CA GLY A 82 0.28 -2.32 -12.60
C GLY A 82 -0.93 -2.08 -11.70
N GLY A 83 -1.23 -3.00 -10.78
CA GLY A 83 -2.43 -2.95 -9.93
C GLY A 83 -2.37 -1.86 -8.86
N GLY A 84 -1.29 -1.84 -8.06
CA GLY A 84 -1.11 -0.89 -6.97
C GLY A 84 -0.89 0.53 -7.46
N PHE A 85 0.17 0.75 -8.25
CA PHE A 85 0.52 2.07 -8.77
C PHE A 85 -0.47 2.58 -9.82
N GLY A 86 -0.80 1.77 -10.83
CA GLY A 86 -1.76 2.15 -11.87
C GLY A 86 -3.15 2.39 -11.31
N GLY A 87 -3.61 1.57 -10.36
CA GLY A 87 -4.87 1.79 -9.66
C GLY A 87 -4.87 3.07 -8.80
N GLY A 88 -3.75 3.37 -8.14
CA GLY A 88 -3.58 4.61 -7.37
C GLY A 88 -3.59 5.85 -8.28
N LEU A 89 -2.91 5.80 -9.42
CA LEU A 89 -2.95 6.86 -10.43
C LEU A 89 -4.36 7.04 -10.99
N GLY A 90 -5.06 5.95 -11.31
CA GLY A 90 -6.45 5.97 -11.75
C GLY A 90 -7.40 6.61 -10.74
N LEU A 91 -7.16 6.38 -9.44
CA LEU A 91 -7.89 7.04 -8.35
C LEU A 91 -7.66 8.55 -8.31
N VAL A 92 -6.42 9.01 -8.49
CA VAL A 92 -6.10 10.44 -8.57
C VAL A 92 -6.81 11.07 -9.77
N LEU A 93 -6.79 10.42 -10.93
CA LEU A 93 -7.49 10.91 -12.11
C LEU A 93 -9.02 10.95 -11.90
N ALA A 94 -9.59 9.88 -11.34
CA ALA A 94 -11.02 9.82 -11.01
C ALA A 94 -11.41 10.94 -10.03
N LEU A 95 -10.56 11.23 -9.04
CA LEU A 95 -10.75 12.34 -8.11
C LEU A 95 -10.72 13.70 -8.82
N MET A 96 -9.75 13.91 -9.71
CA MET A 96 -9.59 15.17 -10.45
C MET A 96 -10.75 15.45 -11.41
N PHE A 97 -11.21 14.43 -12.14
CA PHE A 97 -12.21 14.61 -13.20
C PHE A 97 -13.64 14.45 -12.72
N ALA A 98 -13.91 13.55 -11.77
CA ALA A 98 -15.26 13.28 -11.28
C ALA A 98 -15.54 13.93 -9.92
N GLY A 99 -14.51 14.24 -9.14
CA GLY A 99 -14.63 14.81 -7.79
C GLY A 99 -14.82 13.77 -6.69
N PHE A 100 -14.53 14.16 -5.44
CA PHE A 100 -14.52 13.26 -4.28
C PHE A 100 -15.89 12.67 -3.92
N ARG A 101 -16.97 13.42 -4.20
CA ARG A 101 -18.35 12.99 -3.92
C ARG A 101 -18.99 12.21 -5.06
N SER A 102 -18.23 11.89 -6.11
CA SER A 102 -18.78 11.22 -7.28
C SER A 102 -18.97 9.71 -6.99
N PRO A 103 -20.08 9.11 -7.45
CA PRO A 103 -20.27 7.66 -7.37
C PRO A 103 -19.15 6.89 -8.07
N LEU A 104 -18.57 7.47 -9.13
CA LEU A 104 -17.48 6.88 -9.89
C LEU A 104 -16.20 6.79 -9.05
N PHE A 105 -15.86 7.86 -8.31
CA PHE A 105 -14.70 7.86 -7.41
C PHE A 105 -14.90 6.89 -6.25
N ALA A 106 -16.10 6.87 -5.64
CA ALA A 106 -16.42 5.94 -4.57
C ALA A 106 -16.30 4.47 -5.03
N GLY A 107 -16.82 4.15 -6.21
CA GLY A 107 -16.70 2.81 -6.81
C GLY A 107 -15.25 2.44 -7.12
N ALA A 108 -14.48 3.35 -7.73
CA ALA A 108 -13.06 3.14 -8.01
C ALA A 108 -12.24 2.92 -6.72
N ALA A 109 -12.51 3.72 -5.68
CA ALA A 109 -11.85 3.59 -4.38
C ALA A 109 -12.16 2.25 -3.72
N LEU A 110 -13.42 1.80 -3.79
CA LEU A 110 -13.84 0.51 -3.26
C LEU A 110 -13.14 -0.64 -3.98
N ILE A 111 -13.11 -0.63 -5.32
CA ILE A 111 -12.42 -1.65 -6.11
C ILE A 111 -10.92 -1.68 -5.77
N TRP A 112 -10.30 -0.51 -5.64
CA TRP A 112 -8.89 -0.41 -5.30
C TRP A 112 -8.59 -0.96 -3.90
N LEU A 113 -9.42 -0.62 -2.90
CA LEU A 113 -9.33 -1.19 -1.54
C LEU A 113 -9.53 -2.71 -1.53
N LEU A 114 -10.48 -3.23 -2.29
CA LEU A 114 -10.71 -4.67 -2.41
C LEU A 114 -9.51 -5.39 -3.04
N GLN A 115 -8.86 -4.79 -4.03
CA GLN A 115 -7.63 -5.35 -4.60
C GLN A 115 -6.51 -5.43 -3.57
N PHE A 116 -6.27 -4.36 -2.80
CA PHE A 116 -5.29 -4.37 -1.72
C PHE A 116 -5.62 -5.39 -0.63
N THR A 117 -6.89 -5.51 -0.28
CA THR A 117 -7.37 -6.46 0.74
C THR A 117 -7.20 -7.90 0.26
N GLY A 118 -7.63 -8.22 -0.97
CA GLY A 118 -7.46 -9.54 -1.57
C GLY A 118 -5.99 -9.94 -1.67
N TYR A 119 -5.13 -9.00 -2.06
CA TYR A 119 -3.68 -9.22 -2.07
C TYR A 119 -3.13 -9.47 -0.67
N ALA A 120 -3.50 -8.65 0.32
CA ALA A 120 -3.03 -8.82 1.71
C ALA A 120 -3.44 -10.19 2.27
N LEU A 121 -4.66 -10.64 2.00
CA LEU A 121 -5.16 -11.96 2.40
C LEU A 121 -4.41 -13.09 1.68
N ALA A 122 -4.20 -12.99 0.37
CA ALA A 122 -3.45 -13.98 -0.40
C ALA A 122 -2.00 -14.09 0.09
N ARG A 123 -1.36 -12.95 0.35
CA ARG A 123 0.00 -12.87 0.91
C ARG A 123 0.05 -13.44 2.33
N LEU A 124 -0.92 -13.13 3.17
CA LEU A 124 -1.02 -13.67 4.52
C LEU A 124 -1.18 -15.20 4.49
N ARG A 125 -2.06 -15.73 3.63
CA ARG A 125 -2.24 -17.17 3.44
C ARG A 125 -0.96 -17.84 2.96
N TRP A 126 -0.30 -17.28 1.94
CA TRP A 126 0.97 -17.80 1.43
C TRP A 126 2.04 -17.82 2.54
N TRP A 127 2.14 -16.73 3.31
CA TRP A 127 3.11 -16.61 4.38
C TRP A 127 2.86 -17.62 5.50
N LEU A 128 1.60 -17.85 5.86
CA LEU A 128 1.22 -18.86 6.85
C LEU A 128 1.59 -20.28 6.36
N ALA A 129 1.46 -20.56 5.07
CA ALA A 129 1.78 -21.86 4.48
C ALA A 129 3.29 -22.13 4.41
N HIS A 130 4.12 -21.12 4.11
CA HIS A 130 5.57 -21.27 3.93
C HIS A 130 6.39 -20.84 5.16
N ARG A 131 5.72 -20.63 6.31
CA ARG A 131 6.37 -20.16 7.55
C ARG A 131 7.44 -21.12 8.09
N SER A 132 7.37 -22.40 7.73
CA SER A 132 8.33 -23.44 8.15
C SER A 132 9.59 -23.49 7.29
N GLU A 133 9.55 -22.95 6.07
CA GLU A 133 10.68 -22.89 5.14
C GLU A 133 11.43 -21.56 5.22
N ALA A 134 10.77 -20.52 5.75
CA ALA A 134 11.35 -19.19 5.97
C ALA A 134 12.04 -19.04 7.34
N GLY A 135 12.41 -20.16 7.98
CA GLY A 135 13.09 -20.24 9.28
C GLY A 135 14.59 -20.27 9.14
#